data_AF-A0A1F8FBD9-F1
#
_entry.id   AF-A0A1F8FBD9-F1
#
_cell.length_a   1.000
_cell.length_b   1.000
_cell.length_c   1.000
_cell.angle_alpha   90.00
_cell.angle_beta   90.00
_cell.angle_gamma   90.00
#
_symmetry.space_group_name_H-M   'P 1'
#
loop_
_entity.id
_entity.type
_entity.pdbx_description
1 polymer ?
#
loop_
_entity_poly.entity_id
_entity_poly.type
_entity_poly.pdbx_seq_one_letter_code
_entity_poly.pdbx_strand_id
1 'polypeptide(L)'
;MKYLVVIFAYAAVIYPLWVRFKDVTWSLNGDLSLILFPAFGLVAFAILWLHVISGVFEPWLRKHFDFDKFVSRTSLMVFICLILHPLLLLFYLDFGWSKLFLYGSEKYVWLGIVGWFLLITYDIGKALQKREFFARNWNVILLISTIGILLGFFHSLGLGGDLQSGPLRQVWIFYGVTVIIGTIYNFVIKRYIIK
;
A
#
# COMPACT_ATOMS: atom_id res chain seq x y z
N MET A 1 -13.15 -23.41 1.30
CA MET A 1 -11.82 -22.81 1.00
C MET A 1 -11.92 -21.39 0.42
N LYS A 2 -12.68 -21.15 -0.66
CA LYS A 2 -12.89 -19.79 -1.23
C LYS A 2 -13.27 -18.72 -0.20
N TYR A 3 -14.22 -19.04 0.69
CA TYR A 3 -14.67 -18.11 1.74
C TYR A 3 -13.56 -17.76 2.74
N LEU A 4 -12.65 -18.68 3.06
CA LEU A 4 -11.54 -18.43 3.98
C LEU A 4 -10.56 -17.41 3.39
N VAL A 5 -10.26 -17.49 2.09
CA VAL A 5 -9.39 -16.52 1.39
C VAL A 5 -10.01 -15.13 1.43
N VAL A 6 -11.32 -15.04 1.19
CA VAL A 6 -12.05 -13.76 1.22
C VAL A 6 -12.08 -13.19 2.64
N ILE A 7 -12.38 -14.01 3.65
CA ILE A 7 -12.37 -13.60 5.06
C ILE A 7 -10.97 -13.10 5.45
N PHE A 8 -9.92 -13.83 5.07
CA PHE A 8 -8.55 -13.42 5.35
C PHE A 8 -8.20 -12.09 4.68
N ALA A 9 -8.57 -11.89 3.41
CA ALA A 9 -8.35 -10.64 2.71
C ALA A 9 -9.06 -9.45 3.39
N TYR A 10 -10.30 -9.63 3.84
CA TYR A 10 -11.00 -8.61 4.61
C TYR A 10 -10.36 -8.37 5.97
N ALA A 11 -10.01 -9.43 6.71
CA ALA A 11 -9.35 -9.32 8.01
C ALA A 11 -8.01 -8.56 7.90
N ALA A 12 -7.25 -8.80 6.83
CA ALA A 12 -5.98 -8.12 6.59
C ALA A 12 -6.11 -6.60 6.45
N VAL A 13 -7.25 -6.11 5.96
CA VAL A 13 -7.50 -4.66 5.83
C VAL A 13 -8.24 -4.11 7.05
N ILE A 14 -9.26 -4.82 7.54
CA ILE A 14 -10.13 -4.35 8.62
C ILE A 14 -9.39 -4.34 9.96
N TYR A 15 -8.53 -5.32 10.24
CA TYR A 15 -7.86 -5.39 11.55
C TYR A 15 -6.94 -4.17 11.81
N PRO A 16 -6.04 -3.76 10.90
CA PRO A 16 -5.27 -2.53 11.06
C PRO A 16 -6.13 -1.29 11.34
N LEU A 17 -7.26 -1.16 10.64
CA LEU A 17 -8.18 -0.04 10.82
C LEU A 17 -8.88 -0.10 12.18
N TRP A 18 -9.34 -1.27 12.59
CA TRP A 18 -9.95 -1.46 13.89
C TRP A 18 -8.98 -1.10 15.02
N VAL A 19 -7.73 -1.56 14.94
CA VAL A 19 -6.69 -1.22 15.92
C VAL A 19 -6.45 0.29 15.98
N ARG A 20 -6.48 0.99 14.83
CA ARG A 20 -6.34 2.45 14.76
C ARG A 20 -7.52 3.19 15.37
N PHE A 21 -8.75 2.77 15.08
CA PHE A 21 -9.95 3.54 15.39
C PHE A 21 -10.59 3.21 16.74
N LYS A 22 -10.26 2.08 17.36
CA LYS A 22 -10.89 1.65 18.63
C LYS A 22 -10.75 2.67 19.77
N ASP A 23 -9.68 3.46 19.77
CA ASP A 23 -9.38 4.45 20.81
C ASP A 23 -9.53 5.91 20.31
N VAL A 24 -10.07 6.12 19.09
CA VAL A 24 -10.24 7.46 18.52
C VAL A 24 -11.52 8.09 19.07
N THR A 25 -11.38 9.29 19.65
CA THR A 25 -12.52 10.14 19.98
C THR A 25 -12.92 10.92 18.74
N TRP A 26 -14.13 10.69 18.23
CA TRP A 26 -14.62 11.37 17.03
C TRP A 26 -15.07 12.79 17.37
N SER A 27 -14.38 13.79 16.81
CA SER A 27 -14.82 15.19 16.82
C SER A 27 -15.17 15.60 15.38
N LEU A 28 -16.24 16.38 15.21
CA LEU A 28 -16.65 16.92 13.90
C LEU A 28 -15.87 18.19 13.50
N ASN A 29 -14.88 18.59 14.31
CA ASN A 29 -14.04 19.76 14.05
C ASN A 29 -12.88 19.38 13.09
N GLY A 30 -12.03 20.35 12.72
CA GLY A 30 -10.95 20.23 11.71
C GLY A 30 -9.94 19.08 11.86
N ASP A 31 -10.10 18.21 12.86
CA ASP A 31 -9.31 17.01 13.11
C ASP A 31 -9.70 15.82 12.22
N LEU A 32 -10.83 15.87 11.49
CA LEU A 32 -11.27 14.73 10.68
C LEU A 32 -10.25 14.33 9.61
N SER A 33 -9.62 15.30 8.94
CA SER A 33 -8.55 15.03 7.97
C SER A 33 -7.34 14.37 8.64
N LEU A 34 -6.98 14.82 9.85
CA LEU A 34 -5.88 14.26 10.64
C LEU A 34 -6.18 12.83 11.13
N ILE A 35 -7.45 12.53 11.42
CA ILE A 35 -7.91 11.19 11.80
C ILE A 35 -7.92 10.25 10.59
N LEU A 36 -8.37 10.72 9.43
CA LEU A 36 -8.56 9.89 8.24
C LEU A 36 -7.28 9.68 7.41
N PHE A 37 -6.35 10.65 7.37
CA PHE A 37 -5.16 10.52 6.52
C PHE A 37 -4.35 9.24 6.77
N PRO A 38 -4.09 8.79 8.03
CA PRO A 38 -3.32 7.58 8.26
C PRO A 38 -4.11 6.33 7.83
N ALA A 39 -5.44 6.35 7.99
CA ALA A 39 -6.30 5.25 7.63
C ALA A 39 -6.23 4.94 6.13
N PHE A 40 -6.20 5.96 5.27
CA PHE A 40 -5.99 5.76 3.83
C PHE A 40 -4.61 5.15 3.53
N GLY A 41 -3.56 5.56 4.25
CA GLY A 41 -2.24 4.92 4.16
C GLY A 41 -2.27 3.44 4.57
N LEU A 42 -2.96 3.13 5.67
CA LEU A 42 -3.14 1.75 6.16
C LEU A 42 -3.87 0.87 5.15
N VAL A 43 -4.98 1.36 4.58
CA VAL A 43 -5.74 0.64 3.54
C VAL A 43 -4.90 0.43 2.29
N ALA A 44 -4.26 1.48 1.78
CA ALA A 44 -3.44 1.38 0.56
C ALA A 44 -2.36 0.31 0.72
N PHE A 45 -1.60 0.37 1.81
CA PHE A 45 -0.51 -0.58 2.05
C PHE A 45 -1.02 -2.01 2.31
N ALA A 46 -2.10 -2.20 3.08
CA ALA A 46 -2.67 -3.53 3.32
C ALA A 46 -3.15 -4.20 2.03
N ILE A 47 -3.74 -3.45 1.11
CA ILE A 47 -4.15 -3.98 -0.20
C ILE A 47 -2.93 -4.26 -1.09
N LEU A 48 -1.93 -3.37 -1.10
CA LEU A 48 -0.67 -3.61 -1.83
C LEU A 48 0.04 -4.85 -1.30
N TRP A 49 0.04 -5.07 0.01
CA TRP A 49 0.50 -6.31 0.65
C TRP A 49 -0.28 -7.52 0.13
N LEU A 50 -1.62 -7.44 0.09
CA LEU A 50 -2.46 -8.50 -0.49
C LEU A 50 -2.10 -8.77 -1.96
N HIS A 51 -1.81 -7.75 -2.78
CA HIS A 51 -1.38 -7.93 -4.17
C HIS A 51 -0.08 -8.72 -4.28
N VAL A 52 0.92 -8.39 -3.45
CA VAL A 52 2.22 -9.09 -3.44
C VAL A 52 2.05 -10.56 -3.05
N ILE A 53 1.37 -10.83 -1.93
CA ILE A 53 1.14 -12.19 -1.44
C ILE A 53 0.26 -12.98 -2.43
N SER A 54 -0.77 -12.34 -2.99
CA SER A 54 -1.62 -12.99 -3.99
C SER A 54 -0.86 -13.31 -5.28
N GLY A 55 0.16 -12.52 -5.66
CA GLY A 55 1.05 -12.84 -6.78
C GLY A 55 1.86 -14.12 -6.57
N VAL A 56 2.28 -14.40 -5.34
CA VAL A 56 2.99 -15.64 -4.98
C VAL A 56 2.09 -16.86 -5.21
N PHE A 57 0.82 -16.77 -4.79
CA PHE A 57 -0.16 -17.86 -4.86
C PHE A 57 -1.08 -17.79 -6.09
N GLU A 58 -0.74 -16.98 -7.09
CA GLU A 58 -1.61 -16.68 -8.25
C GLU A 58 -2.17 -17.94 -8.93
N PRO A 59 -1.38 -18.97 -9.31
CA PRO A 59 -1.90 -20.15 -10.00
C PRO A 59 -2.94 -20.93 -9.18
N TRP A 60 -2.83 -20.88 -7.85
CA TRP A 60 -3.79 -21.51 -6.94
C TRP A 60 -5.03 -20.62 -6.77
N LEU A 61 -4.86 -19.31 -6.55
CA LEU A 61 -5.96 -18.37 -6.35
C LEU A 61 -6.89 -18.27 -7.56
N ARG A 62 -6.33 -18.31 -8.79
CA ARG A 62 -7.11 -18.30 -10.04
C ARG A 62 -8.09 -19.46 -10.17
N LYS A 63 -7.87 -20.58 -9.46
CA LYS A 63 -8.82 -21.71 -9.41
C LYS A 63 -10.04 -21.45 -8.54
N HIS A 64 -10.02 -20.40 -7.71
CA HIS A 64 -11.04 -20.14 -6.69
C HIS A 64 -11.82 -18.84 -6.92
N PHE A 65 -11.23 -17.85 -7.60
CA PHE A 65 -11.91 -16.61 -7.96
C PHE A 65 -11.23 -15.91 -9.15
N ASP A 66 -11.94 -14.91 -9.69
CA ASP A 66 -11.45 -14.04 -10.75
C ASP A 66 -10.37 -13.09 -10.19
N PHE A 67 -9.12 -13.53 -10.35
CA PHE A 67 -7.94 -12.84 -9.85
C PHE A 67 -7.74 -11.47 -10.53
N ASP A 68 -7.99 -11.39 -11.84
CA ASP A 68 -7.77 -10.15 -12.60
C ASP A 68 -8.79 -9.09 -12.19
N LYS A 69 -10.04 -9.48 -11.95
CA LYS A 69 -11.08 -8.58 -11.42
C LYS A 69 -10.78 -8.15 -9.99
N PHE A 70 -10.26 -9.05 -9.14
CA PHE A 70 -9.81 -8.71 -7.80
C PHE A 70 -8.71 -7.64 -7.84
N VAL A 71 -7.61 -7.90 -8.57
CA VAL A 71 -6.50 -6.95 -8.71
C VAL A 71 -7.02 -5.64 -9.31
N SER A 72 -7.81 -5.70 -10.38
CA SER A 72 -8.26 -4.48 -11.06
C SER A 72 -9.09 -3.56 -10.17
N ARG A 73 -10.05 -4.11 -9.41
CA ARG A 73 -10.89 -3.35 -8.47
C ARG A 73 -10.09 -2.80 -7.31
N THR A 74 -9.21 -3.61 -6.75
CA THR A 74 -8.44 -3.23 -5.56
C THR A 74 -7.29 -2.27 -5.90
N SER A 75 -6.72 -2.31 -7.11
CA SER A 75 -5.80 -1.26 -7.59
C SER A 75 -6.48 0.10 -7.66
N LEU A 76 -7.72 0.19 -8.11
CA LEU A 76 -8.46 1.47 -8.11
C LEU A 76 -8.64 2.00 -6.68
N MET A 77 -8.95 1.10 -5.72
CA MET A 77 -9.04 1.48 -4.31
C MET A 77 -7.69 1.95 -3.76
N VAL A 78 -6.59 1.27 -4.09
CA VAL A 78 -5.23 1.70 -3.74
C VAL A 78 -4.94 3.09 -4.30
N PHE A 79 -5.21 3.32 -5.59
CA PHE A 79 -5.01 4.62 -6.22
C PHE A 79 -5.74 5.74 -5.47
N ILE A 80 -7.04 5.56 -5.20
CA ILE A 80 -7.83 6.53 -4.43
C ILE A 80 -7.20 6.78 -3.05
N CYS A 81 -6.80 5.72 -2.34
CA CYS A 81 -6.18 5.85 -1.03
C CYS A 81 -4.82 6.56 -1.09
N LEU A 82 -4.01 6.29 -2.12
CA LEU A 82 -2.72 6.94 -2.34
C LEU A 82 -2.85 8.43 -2.66
N ILE A 83 -3.93 8.85 -3.34
CA ILE A 83 -4.21 10.28 -3.56
C ILE A 83 -4.71 10.92 -2.26
N LEU A 84 -5.70 10.31 -1.60
CA LEU A 84 -6.33 10.87 -0.42
C LEU A 84 -5.38 10.98 0.77
N HIS A 85 -4.45 10.04 0.94
CA HIS A 85 -3.51 10.04 2.06
C HIS A 85 -2.70 11.36 2.19
N PRO A 86 -1.86 11.76 1.22
CA PRO A 86 -1.13 13.02 1.29
C PRO A 86 -2.06 14.23 1.10
N LEU A 87 -3.15 14.11 0.34
CA LEU A 87 -4.06 15.24 0.12
C LEU A 87 -4.78 15.66 1.40
N LEU A 88 -5.24 14.71 2.22
CA LEU A 88 -5.86 15.00 3.51
C LEU A 88 -4.89 15.65 4.48
N LEU A 89 -3.63 15.20 4.51
CA LEU A 89 -2.59 15.83 5.30
C LEU A 89 -2.30 17.26 4.80
N LEU A 90 -2.16 17.45 3.49
CA LEU A 90 -1.96 18.78 2.91
C LEU A 90 -3.14 19.71 3.20
N PHE A 91 -4.37 19.22 3.09
CA PHE A 91 -5.57 19.97 3.41
C PHE A 91 -5.57 20.44 4.87
N TYR A 92 -5.21 19.56 5.82
CA TYR A 92 -5.05 19.92 7.23
C TYR A 92 -3.98 21.01 7.45
N LEU A 93 -2.97 21.06 6.58
CA LEU A 93 -1.86 22.01 6.65
C LEU A 93 -2.07 23.30 5.83
N ASP A 94 -3.28 23.55 5.35
CA ASP A 94 -3.63 24.64 4.43
C ASP A 94 -2.75 24.64 3.16
N PHE A 95 -2.46 23.44 2.64
CA PHE A 95 -1.58 23.19 1.49
C PHE A 95 -0.14 23.72 1.65
N GLY A 96 0.30 23.97 2.89
CA GLY A 96 1.67 24.40 3.19
C GLY A 96 2.68 23.26 3.10
N TRP A 97 3.27 23.02 1.93
CA TRP A 97 4.25 21.95 1.69
C TRP A 97 5.45 21.94 2.65
N SER A 98 5.97 23.11 3.02
CA SER A 98 7.07 23.21 3.98
C SER A 98 6.70 22.67 5.37
N LYS A 99 5.43 22.75 5.75
CA LYS A 99 4.93 22.25 7.03
C LYS A 99 4.99 20.72 7.12
N LEU A 100 5.02 19.98 6.01
CA LEU A 100 5.14 18.52 6.01
C LEU A 100 6.38 18.04 6.76
N PHE A 101 7.49 18.78 6.63
CA PHE A 101 8.77 18.45 7.25
C PHE A 101 8.79 18.70 8.77
N LEU A 102 7.74 19.32 9.32
CA LEU A 102 7.58 19.48 10.76
C LEU A 102 6.97 18.24 11.43
N TYR A 103 6.31 17.36 10.66
CA TYR A 103 5.59 16.19 11.17
C TYR A 103 6.47 14.93 11.34
N GLY A 104 7.76 15.05 11.03
CA GLY A 104 8.73 14.04 11.42
C GLY A 104 10.02 14.15 10.65
N SER A 105 10.85 13.11 10.75
CA SER A 105 12.19 13.13 10.16
C SER A 105 12.12 13.31 8.64
N GLU A 106 12.83 14.32 8.14
CA GLU A 106 12.91 14.68 6.71
C GLU A 106 13.18 13.46 5.82
N LYS A 107 14.09 12.57 6.24
CA LYS A 107 14.42 11.36 5.49
C LYS A 107 13.20 10.49 5.20
N TYR A 108 12.31 10.32 6.17
CA TYR A 108 11.11 9.49 5.99
C TYR A 108 10.04 10.22 5.19
N VAL A 109 9.96 11.55 5.28
CA VAL A 109 9.07 12.35 4.42
C VAL A 109 9.48 12.16 2.96
N TRP A 110 10.78 12.22 2.65
CA TRP A 110 11.29 11.96 1.30
C TRP A 110 11.02 10.52 0.83
N LEU A 111 11.15 9.51 1.70
CA LEU A 111 10.75 8.14 1.34
C LEU A 111 9.27 8.06 0.94
N GLY A 112 8.40 8.81 1.62
CA GLY A 112 6.97 8.90 1.29
C GLY A 112 6.74 9.55 -0.07
N ILE A 113 7.37 10.68 -0.34
CA ILE A 113 7.25 11.41 -1.61
C ILE A 113 7.75 10.54 -2.78
N VAL A 114 8.96 10.00 -2.68
CA VAL A 114 9.53 9.14 -3.72
C VAL A 114 8.69 7.88 -3.88
N GLY A 115 8.36 7.19 -2.79
CA GLY A 115 7.52 6.00 -2.81
C GLY A 115 6.17 6.25 -3.47
N TRP A 116 5.53 7.39 -3.19
CA TRP A 116 4.27 7.79 -3.81
C TRP A 116 4.40 7.92 -5.34
N PHE A 117 5.42 8.63 -5.83
CA PHE A 117 5.65 8.75 -7.27
C PHE A 117 5.89 7.38 -7.93
N LEU A 118 6.69 6.51 -7.31
CA LEU A 118 6.93 5.15 -7.83
C LEU A 118 5.66 4.32 -7.86
N LEU A 119 4.79 4.41 -6.84
CA LEU A 119 3.52 3.70 -6.80
C LEU A 119 2.56 4.17 -7.91
N ILE A 120 2.44 5.49 -8.12
CA ILE A 120 1.59 6.08 -9.16
C ILE A 120 2.00 5.64 -10.58
N THR A 121 3.27 5.27 -10.80
CA THR A 121 3.70 4.74 -12.11
C THR A 121 2.95 3.47 -12.50
N TYR A 122 2.48 2.67 -11.53
CA TYR A 122 1.67 1.49 -11.81
C TYR A 122 0.34 1.86 -12.45
N ASP A 123 -0.39 2.81 -11.85
CA ASP A 123 -1.71 3.23 -12.34
C ASP A 123 -1.62 3.94 -13.69
N ILE A 124 -0.61 4.80 -13.88
CA ILE A 124 -0.31 5.40 -15.18
C ILE A 124 0.00 4.31 -16.20
N GLY A 125 0.88 3.37 -15.85
CA GLY A 125 1.28 2.27 -16.71
C GLY A 125 0.10 1.38 -17.11
N LYS A 126 -0.80 1.09 -16.17
CA LYS A 126 -2.02 0.33 -16.40
C LYS A 126 -2.99 1.06 -17.33
N ALA A 127 -3.22 2.36 -17.11
CA ALA A 127 -4.08 3.18 -17.96
C ALA A 127 -3.54 3.28 -19.40
N LEU A 128 -2.22 3.29 -19.56
CA LEU A 128 -1.53 3.41 -20.83
C LEU A 128 -1.03 2.07 -21.40
N GLN A 129 -1.44 0.93 -20.83
CA GLN A 129 -0.91 -0.39 -21.16
C GLN A 129 -1.09 -0.78 -22.63
N LYS A 130 -2.08 -0.21 -23.32
CA LYS A 130 -2.29 -0.42 -24.77
C LYS A 130 -1.22 0.22 -25.65
N ARG A 131 -0.40 1.13 -25.12
CA ARG A 131 0.70 1.77 -25.85
C ARG A 131 1.94 0.87 -25.78
N GLU A 132 2.63 0.73 -26.91
CA GLU A 132 3.77 -0.18 -27.06
C GLU A 132 4.85 0.00 -25.98
N PHE A 133 5.19 1.25 -25.66
CA PHE A 133 6.18 1.56 -24.63
C PHE A 133 5.84 0.93 -23.26
N PHE A 134 4.58 1.06 -22.81
CA PHE A 134 4.15 0.55 -21.50
C PHE A 134 3.98 -0.97 -21.51
N ALA A 135 3.47 -1.53 -22.61
CA ALA A 135 3.40 -2.98 -22.80
C ALA A 135 4.79 -3.63 -22.74
N ARG A 136 5.77 -3.07 -23.47
CA ARG A 136 7.15 -3.58 -23.51
C ARG A 136 7.87 -3.48 -22.17
N ASN A 137 7.59 -2.42 -21.40
CA ASN A 137 8.24 -2.14 -20.13
C ASN A 137 7.41 -2.56 -18.91
N TRP A 138 6.36 -3.39 -19.06
CA TRP A 138 5.45 -3.74 -17.98
C TRP A 138 6.16 -4.32 -16.75
N ASN A 139 7.14 -5.20 -16.96
CA ASN A 139 7.94 -5.79 -15.87
C ASN A 139 8.76 -4.74 -15.10
N VAL A 140 9.22 -3.68 -15.79
CA VAL A 140 9.95 -2.58 -15.16
C VAL A 140 9.00 -1.74 -14.32
N ILE A 141 7.80 -1.47 -14.82
CA ILE A 141 6.74 -0.75 -14.07
C ILE A 141 6.38 -1.52 -12.81
N LEU A 142 6.20 -2.84 -12.90
CA LEU A 142 5.95 -3.69 -11.73
C LEU A 142 7.10 -3.62 -10.71
N LEU A 143 8.35 -3.65 -11.17
CA LEU A 143 9.52 -3.53 -10.29
C LEU A 143 9.57 -2.16 -9.60
N ILE A 144 9.38 -1.08 -10.36
CA ILE A 144 9.34 0.30 -9.85
C ILE A 144 8.25 0.44 -8.78
N SER A 145 7.04 -0.02 -9.07
CA SER A 145 5.93 0.00 -8.12
C SER A 145 6.25 -0.82 -6.87
N THR A 146 6.90 -1.98 -7.02
CA THR A 146 7.32 -2.82 -5.89
C THR A 146 8.37 -2.11 -5.01
N ILE A 147 9.31 -1.39 -5.60
CA ILE A 147 10.22 -0.51 -4.84
C ILE A 147 9.41 0.55 -4.10
N GLY A 148 8.41 1.15 -4.74
CA GLY A 148 7.47 2.08 -4.11
C GLY A 148 6.78 1.51 -2.86
N ILE A 149 6.33 0.24 -2.91
CA ILE A 149 5.76 -0.47 -1.75
C ILE A 149 6.78 -0.54 -0.61
N LEU A 150 8.03 -0.92 -0.91
CA LEU A 150 9.10 -1.02 0.10
C LEU A 150 9.45 0.35 0.71
N LEU A 151 9.53 1.41 -0.09
CA LEU A 151 9.73 2.77 0.42
C LEU A 151 8.56 3.21 1.30
N GLY A 152 7.32 2.90 0.89
CA GLY A 152 6.10 3.14 1.68
C GLY A 152 6.11 2.40 3.02
N PHE A 153 6.62 1.17 3.05
CA PHE A 153 6.81 0.40 4.29
C PHE A 153 7.79 1.10 5.25
N PHE A 154 8.96 1.51 4.78
CA PHE A 154 9.95 2.20 5.63
C PHE A 154 9.51 3.61 6.02
N HIS A 155 8.83 4.33 5.12
CA HIS A 155 8.20 5.62 5.42
C HIS A 155 7.21 5.49 6.58
N SER A 156 6.30 4.52 6.49
CA SER A 156 5.27 4.30 7.51
C SER A 156 5.86 3.81 8.83
N LEU A 157 6.88 2.94 8.83
CA LEU A 157 7.59 2.59 10.06
C LEU A 157 8.31 3.78 10.72
N GLY A 158 8.78 4.74 9.92
CA GLY A 158 9.50 5.91 10.41
C GLY A 158 8.63 7.04 10.93
N LEU A 159 7.42 7.22 10.37
CA LEU A 159 6.53 8.35 10.68
C LEU A 159 5.18 7.96 11.28
N GLY A 160 4.73 6.72 11.08
CA GLY A 160 3.44 6.26 11.59
C GLY A 160 3.47 6.18 13.10
N GLY A 161 2.83 7.13 13.80
CA GLY A 161 2.75 7.15 15.26
C GLY A 161 2.21 5.83 15.82
N ASP A 162 1.12 5.33 15.23
CA ASP A 162 0.51 4.05 15.60
C ASP A 162 1.39 2.82 15.29
N LEU A 163 2.43 2.99 14.48
CA LEU A 163 3.38 1.95 14.09
C LEU A 163 4.64 1.93 14.97
N GLN A 164 4.77 2.87 15.91
CA GLN A 164 5.93 2.92 16.80
C GLN A 164 5.86 1.87 17.90
N SER A 165 4.67 1.40 18.29
CA SER A 165 4.52 0.36 19.30
C SER A 165 3.17 -0.38 19.16
N GLY A 166 2.94 -1.38 20.01
CA GLY A 166 1.64 -2.05 20.11
C GLY A 166 1.32 -3.05 18.98
N PRO A 167 0.05 -3.50 18.91
CA PRO A 167 -0.37 -4.56 17.99
C PRO A 167 -0.21 -4.17 16.51
N LEU A 168 -0.45 -2.90 16.17
CA LEU A 168 -0.36 -2.44 14.78
C LEU A 168 1.08 -2.55 14.25
N ARG A 169 2.09 -2.25 15.08
CA ARG A 169 3.50 -2.46 14.74
C ARG A 169 3.81 -3.92 14.41
N GLN A 170 3.26 -4.87 15.17
CA GLN A 170 3.49 -6.30 14.92
C GLN A 170 2.91 -6.75 13.58
N VAL A 171 1.67 -6.33 13.28
CA VAL A 171 1.05 -6.57 11.96
C VAL A 171 1.87 -5.94 10.85
N TRP A 172 2.36 -4.73 11.05
CA TRP A 172 3.15 -4.02 10.06
C TRP A 172 4.47 -4.71 9.77
N ILE A 173 5.18 -5.18 10.81
CA ILE A 173 6.40 -5.97 10.65
C ILE A 173 6.09 -7.27 9.89
N PHE A 174 5.02 -7.97 10.25
CA PHE A 174 4.58 -9.16 9.52
C PHE A 174 4.33 -8.86 8.03
N TYR A 175 3.62 -7.76 7.73
CA TYR A 175 3.38 -7.33 6.35
C TYR A 175 4.66 -6.99 5.62
N GLY A 176 5.56 -6.21 6.23
CA GLY A 176 6.83 -5.83 5.65
C GLY A 176 7.71 -7.04 5.32
N VAL A 177 7.91 -7.93 6.29
CA VAL A 177 8.73 -9.14 6.10
C VAL A 177 8.16 -10.01 4.98
N THR A 178 6.85 -10.25 4.99
CA THR A 178 6.22 -11.11 3.97
C THR A 178 6.16 -10.44 2.59
N VAL A 179 6.04 -9.11 2.49
CA VAL A 179 6.21 -8.38 1.23
C VAL A 179 7.62 -8.52 0.70
N ILE A 180 8.66 -8.36 1.54
CA ILE A 180 10.05 -8.53 1.11
C ILE A 180 10.26 -9.95 0.57
N ILE A 181 9.83 -10.97 1.30
CA ILE A 181 9.92 -12.38 0.88
C ILE A 181 9.13 -12.62 -0.41
N GLY A 182 7.89 -12.13 -0.49
CA GLY A 182 7.02 -12.28 -1.67
C GLY A 182 7.58 -11.59 -2.91
N THR A 183 8.20 -10.42 -2.75
CA THR A 183 8.91 -9.71 -3.83
C THR A 183 10.11 -10.52 -4.32
N ILE A 184 10.95 -11.03 -3.41
CA ILE A 184 12.09 -11.89 -3.79
C ILE A 184 11.59 -13.11 -4.54
N TYR A 185 10.53 -13.77 -4.06
CA TYR A 185 9.95 -14.91 -4.74
C TYR A 185 9.45 -14.57 -6.15
N ASN A 186 8.64 -13.51 -6.29
CA ASN A 186 8.01 -13.15 -7.58
C ASN A 186 9.02 -12.69 -8.64
N PHE A 187 10.05 -11.94 -8.24
CA PHE A 187 10.99 -11.35 -9.19
C PHE A 187 12.28 -12.14 -9.37
N VAL A 188 12.72 -12.88 -8.36
CA VAL A 188 13.97 -13.67 -8.41
C VAL A 188 13.66 -15.14 -8.67
N ILE A 189 12.94 -15.80 -7.77
CA ILE A 189 12.76 -17.27 -7.82
C ILE A 189 11.88 -17.68 -8.99
N LYS A 190 10.66 -17.14 -9.08
CA LYS A 190 9.68 -17.49 -10.13
C LYS A 190 10.20 -17.19 -11.53
N ARG A 191 11.02 -16.14 -11.69
CA ARG A 191 11.50 -15.69 -13.00
C ARG A 191 12.76 -16.41 -13.48
N TYR A 192 13.68 -16.75 -12.58
CA TYR A 192 14.99 -17.27 -12.95
C TYR A 192 15.18 -18.76 -12.63
N ILE A 193 14.42 -19.32 -11.69
CA ILE A 193 14.63 -20.69 -11.20
C ILE A 193 13.55 -21.65 -11.72
N ILE A 194 12.27 -21.28 -11.63
CA ILE A 194 11.14 -22.16 -11.94
C ILE A 194 10.70 -21.99 -13.41
N LYS A 195 11.65 -21.97 -14.36
CA LYS A 195 11.30 -21.91 -15.79
C LYS A 195 10.54 -23.15 -16.24
#